data_AF-A0A381T3E2-F1
#
_entry.id   AF-A0A381T3E2-F1
#
_cell.length_a   1.000
_cell.length_b   1.000
_cell.length_c   1.000
_cell.angle_alpha   90.00
_cell.angle_beta   90.00
_cell.angle_gamma   90.00
#
_symmetry.space_group_name_H-M   'P 1'
#
loop_
_entity.id
_entity.type
_entity.pdbx_description
1 polymer ?
#
loop_
_entity_poly.entity_id
_entity_poly.type
_entity_poly.pdbx_seq_one_letter_code
_entity_poly.pdbx_strand_id
1 'polypeptide(L)'
;MITDYHRLSGLQKVAILFSILGESLAITLIENLSKTDKRKIRAMMREMENTSFSVKKRVTEEFYFSFVSEEFQKEEDDTAGKPFEFLDSLTEEQLVALISPEEPRVIAIVLAQVSLERRTLILNRMKPEEKGRTLIELGNLSDIPLEAVVNVATELKEKSSFLPRTLDFSRGGGKDIADILSTMGQDEEDKFLSAISLENPELAKEVKKYHLTFENIFEFFPDNLIRDIMNSVDLDDIATALKGMSEEDVNRVINNLPKKKQAMYEPKEGAMSKREVERARKKIVEQARIMEKDGAFSLQDLTGSGEMVE
;
A
#
# COMPACT_ATOMS: atom_id res chain seq x y z
N MET A 1 -51.37 -9.63 27.82
CA MET A 1 -49.96 -9.72 27.41
C MET A 1 -49.74 -8.75 26.27
N ILE A 2 -48.79 -7.82 26.41
CA ILE A 2 -48.48 -6.81 25.39
C ILE A 2 -47.54 -7.44 24.35
N THR A 3 -47.93 -7.42 23.08
CA THR A 3 -47.23 -8.12 21.99
C THR A 3 -46.86 -7.22 20.80
N ASP A 4 -47.47 -6.03 20.69
CA ASP A 4 -47.24 -5.11 19.58
C ASP A 4 -46.33 -3.95 20.00
N TYR A 5 -45.11 -3.97 19.48
CA TYR A 5 -44.07 -2.97 19.76
C TYR A 5 -44.39 -1.59 19.17
N HIS A 6 -45.02 -1.51 17.99
CA HIS A 6 -45.18 -0.26 17.25
C HIS A 6 -46.23 0.67 17.88
N ARG A 7 -47.01 0.16 18.84
CA ARG A 7 -48.04 0.90 19.56
C ARG A 7 -47.58 1.43 20.91
N LEU A 8 -46.32 1.20 21.28
CA LEU A 8 -45.75 1.65 22.54
C LEU A 8 -45.31 3.11 22.46
N SER A 9 -45.75 3.90 23.44
CA SER A 9 -45.23 5.25 23.69
C SER A 9 -43.80 5.20 24.26
N GLY A 10 -43.07 6.32 24.16
CA GLY A 10 -41.73 6.44 24.74
C GLY A 10 -41.71 6.11 26.24
N LEU A 11 -42.70 6.57 27.00
CA LEU A 11 -42.82 6.27 28.44
C LEU A 11 -42.99 4.76 28.71
N GLN A 12 -43.77 4.06 27.89
CA GLN A 12 -43.96 2.62 28.01
C GLN A 12 -42.68 1.85 27.66
N LYS A 13 -41.95 2.29 26.63
CA LYS A 13 -40.66 1.71 26.25
C LYS A 13 -39.62 1.90 27.36
N VAL A 14 -39.52 3.10 27.94
CA VAL A 14 -38.65 3.37 29.10
C VAL A 14 -39.04 2.49 30.29
N ALA A 15 -40.33 2.34 30.58
CA ALA A 15 -40.78 1.47 31.67
C ALA A 15 -40.43 -0.02 31.44
N ILE A 16 -40.53 -0.49 30.19
CA ILE A 16 -40.09 -1.84 29.81
C ILE A 16 -38.58 -1.99 30.03
N LEU A 17 -37.77 -1.03 29.58
CA LEU A 17 -36.31 -1.04 29.81
C LEU A 17 -35.97 -1.09 31.31
N PHE A 18 -36.64 -0.27 32.12
CA PHE A 18 -36.46 -0.25 33.58
C PHE A 18 -36.86 -1.58 34.24
N SER A 19 -37.87 -2.27 33.69
CA SER A 19 -38.28 -3.59 34.19
C SER A 19 -37.26 -4.70 33.88
N ILE A 20 -36.46 -4.53 32.83
CA ILE A 20 -35.44 -5.51 32.41
C ILE A 20 -34.13 -5.29 33.18
N LEU A 21 -33.65 -4.05 33.23
CA LEU A 21 -32.36 -3.69 33.84
C LEU A 21 -32.44 -3.56 35.38
N GLY A 22 -33.64 -3.37 35.90
CA GLY A 22 -33.86 -2.99 37.29
C GLY A 22 -33.73 -1.47 37.49
N GLU A 23 -34.48 -0.95 38.46
CA GLU A 23 -34.61 0.49 38.67
C GLU A 23 -33.26 1.17 39.00
N SER A 24 -32.40 0.52 39.78
CA SER A 24 -31.10 1.08 40.18
C SER A 24 -30.18 1.33 38.98
N LEU A 25 -30.08 0.35 38.08
CA LEU A 25 -29.22 0.42 36.89
C LEU A 25 -29.85 1.30 35.80
N ALA A 26 -31.17 1.23 35.64
CA ALA A 26 -31.85 2.04 34.62
C ALA A 26 -31.81 3.55 34.95
N ILE A 27 -31.80 3.92 36.23
CA ILE A 27 -31.63 5.32 36.64
C ILE A 27 -30.22 5.85 36.34
N THR A 28 -29.19 5.00 36.37
CA THR A 28 -27.82 5.44 36.06
C THR A 28 -27.59 5.65 34.56
N LEU A 29 -28.41 5.02 33.72
CA LEU A 29 -28.31 5.13 32.25
C LEU A 29 -29.03 6.36 31.68
N ILE A 30 -29.93 6.99 32.43
CA ILE A 30 -30.68 8.17 31.97
C ILE A 30 -30.37 9.36 32.87
N GLU A 31 -29.58 10.30 32.35
CA GLU A 31 -29.21 11.52 33.04
C GLU A 31 -30.43 12.45 33.26
N ASN A 32 -30.41 13.23 34.35
CA ASN A 32 -31.36 14.33 34.60
C ASN A 32 -32.87 13.98 34.70
N LEU A 33 -33.25 12.73 35.03
CA LEU A 33 -34.65 12.40 35.28
C LEU A 33 -35.22 13.13 36.52
N SER A 34 -36.30 13.89 36.32
CA SER A 34 -37.01 14.57 37.41
C SER A 34 -37.66 13.58 38.39
N LYS A 35 -37.91 14.01 39.64
CA LYS A 35 -38.65 13.19 40.62
C LYS A 35 -40.05 12.80 40.12
N THR A 36 -40.67 13.65 39.31
CA THR A 36 -41.99 13.41 38.73
C THR A 36 -41.93 12.33 37.65
N ASP A 37 -40.91 12.34 36.80
CA ASP A 37 -40.76 11.36 35.72
C ASP A 37 -40.39 9.99 36.25
N LYS A 38 -39.51 9.93 37.26
CA LYS A 38 -39.22 8.68 37.99
C LYS A 38 -40.50 8.04 38.55
N ARG A 39 -41.41 8.85 39.11
CA ARG A 39 -42.70 8.34 39.61
C ARG A 39 -43.62 7.84 38.50
N LYS A 40 -43.67 8.54 37.37
CA LYS A 40 -44.45 8.12 36.19
C LYS A 40 -43.93 6.80 35.60
N ILE A 41 -42.61 6.67 35.47
CA ILE A 41 -41.94 5.46 34.97
C ILE A 41 -42.26 4.27 35.89
N ARG A 42 -42.11 4.42 37.21
CA ARG A 42 -42.46 3.35 38.16
C ARG A 42 -43.92 2.91 38.10
N ALA A 43 -44.85 3.86 37.94
CA ALA A 43 -46.25 3.53 37.80
C ALA A 43 -46.49 2.72 36.52
N MET A 44 -45.88 3.16 35.41
CA MET A 44 -45.96 2.49 34.12
C MET A 44 -45.29 1.11 34.11
N MET A 45 -44.21 0.90 34.87
CA MET A 45 -43.54 -0.42 34.98
C MET A 45 -44.49 -1.53 35.44
N ARG A 46 -45.40 -1.20 36.37
CA ARG A 46 -46.41 -2.15 36.87
C ARG A 46 -47.43 -2.51 35.80
N GLU A 47 -47.80 -1.55 34.95
CA GLU A 47 -48.70 -1.79 33.82
C GLU A 47 -48.04 -2.62 32.71
N MET A 48 -46.71 -2.51 32.57
CA MET A 48 -45.91 -3.17 31.54
C MET A 48 -45.34 -4.54 31.97
N GLU A 49 -45.66 -5.03 33.17
CA GLU A 49 -45.09 -6.27 33.75
C GLU A 49 -45.30 -7.49 32.83
N ASN A 50 -46.49 -7.59 32.23
CA ASN A 50 -46.89 -8.70 31.34
C ASN A 50 -46.66 -8.38 29.85
N THR A 51 -45.43 -8.02 29.50
CA THR A 51 -44.97 -7.77 28.13
C THR A 51 -44.22 -8.98 27.57
N SER A 52 -44.45 -9.32 26.30
CA SER A 52 -43.80 -10.47 25.65
C SER A 52 -42.29 -10.30 25.55
N PHE A 53 -41.56 -11.42 25.51
CA PHE A 53 -40.11 -11.42 25.33
C PHE A 53 -39.67 -10.73 24.03
N SER A 54 -40.42 -10.91 22.94
CA SER A 54 -40.14 -10.28 21.64
C SER A 54 -40.18 -8.76 21.71
N VAL A 55 -41.13 -8.19 22.46
CA VAL A 55 -41.24 -6.74 22.65
C VAL A 55 -40.13 -6.24 23.58
N LYS A 56 -39.84 -6.97 24.67
CA LYS A 56 -38.73 -6.65 25.57
C LYS A 56 -37.39 -6.60 24.83
N LYS A 57 -37.10 -7.59 23.99
CA LYS A 57 -35.91 -7.66 23.14
C LYS A 57 -35.79 -6.44 22.22
N ARG A 58 -36.85 -6.11 21.47
CA ARG A 58 -36.85 -4.96 20.55
C ARG A 58 -36.63 -3.62 21.26
N VAL A 59 -37.23 -3.44 22.44
CA VAL A 59 -37.02 -2.24 23.26
C VAL A 59 -35.55 -2.14 23.69
N THR A 60 -34.97 -3.24 24.19
CA THR A 60 -33.56 -3.24 24.58
C THR A 60 -32.63 -2.94 23.40
N GLU A 61 -32.88 -3.52 22.23
CA GLU A 61 -32.12 -3.24 21.00
C GLU A 61 -32.22 -1.76 20.59
N GLU A 62 -33.42 -1.18 20.59
CA GLU A 62 -33.63 0.25 20.29
C GLU A 62 -32.82 1.16 21.21
N PHE A 63 -32.86 0.93 22.52
CA PHE A 63 -32.09 1.72 23.49
C PHE A 63 -30.59 1.48 23.38
N TYR A 64 -30.17 0.23 23.14
CA TYR A 64 -28.77 -0.10 22.89
C TYR A 64 -28.21 0.71 21.70
N PHE A 65 -28.90 0.68 20.56
CA PHE A 65 -28.50 1.46 19.40
C PHE A 65 -28.45 2.96 19.68
N SER A 66 -29.41 3.49 20.46
CA SER A 66 -29.42 4.90 20.86
C SER A 66 -28.20 5.26 21.71
N PHE A 67 -27.88 4.48 22.75
CA PHE A 67 -26.74 4.74 23.64
C PHE A 67 -25.41 4.61 22.90
N VAL A 68 -25.28 3.59 22.07
CA VAL A 68 -24.11 3.38 21.22
C VAL A 68 -23.96 4.54 20.23
N SER A 69 -25.05 5.01 19.62
CA SER A 69 -25.00 6.19 18.73
C SER A 69 -24.62 7.49 19.45
N GLU A 70 -24.99 7.65 20.73
CA GLU A 70 -24.59 8.80 21.54
C GLU A 70 -23.12 8.75 21.98
N GLU A 71 -22.56 7.57 22.27
CA GLU A 71 -21.11 7.42 22.46
C GLU A 71 -20.34 7.77 21.18
N PHE A 72 -20.83 7.35 20.02
CA PHE A 72 -20.23 7.72 18.73
C PHE A 72 -20.40 9.20 18.37
N GLN A 73 -21.45 9.89 18.83
CA GLN A 73 -21.62 11.34 18.61
C GLN A 73 -20.73 12.20 19.52
N LYS A 74 -20.37 11.74 20.73
CA LYS A 74 -19.44 12.47 21.60
C LYS A 74 -18.00 12.47 21.09
N GLU A 75 -17.68 11.60 20.14
CA GLU A 75 -16.40 11.57 19.41
C GLU A 75 -16.45 12.28 18.04
N GLU A 76 -17.49 13.10 17.76
CA GLU A 76 -17.47 14.01 16.60
C GLU A 76 -16.63 15.28 16.86
N ASP A 77 -15.40 15.09 17.35
CA ASP A 77 -14.29 16.03 17.10
C ASP A 77 -13.52 15.49 15.87
N ASP A 78 -13.94 15.95 14.69
CA ASP A 78 -13.18 16.04 13.42
C ASP A 78 -12.57 14.78 12.76
N THR A 79 -12.96 13.55 13.12
CA THR A 79 -12.58 12.34 12.35
C THR A 79 -13.74 11.40 12.09
N ALA A 80 -14.59 11.70 11.11
CA ALA A 80 -15.34 10.68 10.38
C ALA A 80 -14.37 9.88 9.48
N GLY A 81 -13.36 9.25 10.09
CA GLY A 81 -12.35 8.45 9.41
C GLY A 81 -12.90 7.09 9.01
N LYS A 82 -12.42 6.55 7.89
CA LYS A 82 -12.72 5.15 7.54
C LYS A 82 -12.12 4.28 8.65
N PRO A 83 -12.85 3.30 9.24
CA PRO A 83 -12.36 2.54 10.40
C PRO A 83 -10.97 1.90 10.21
N PHE A 84 -10.59 1.63 8.96
CA PHE A 84 -9.33 0.99 8.57
C PHE A 84 -8.31 1.93 7.91
N GLU A 85 -8.52 3.25 7.92
CA GLU A 85 -7.63 4.23 7.27
C GLU A 85 -6.18 4.13 7.78
N PHE A 86 -5.99 3.76 9.05
CA PHE A 86 -4.67 3.57 9.63
C PHE A 86 -3.84 2.49 8.90
N LEU A 87 -4.48 1.51 8.24
CA LEU A 87 -3.78 0.47 7.48
C LEU A 87 -2.94 1.07 6.34
N ASP A 88 -3.38 2.18 5.74
CA ASP A 88 -2.67 2.83 4.64
C ASP A 88 -1.33 3.44 5.08
N SER A 89 -1.20 3.77 6.37
CA SER A 89 0.04 4.30 6.94
C SER A 89 1.06 3.23 7.34
N LEU A 90 0.68 1.95 7.34
CA LEU A 90 1.56 0.85 7.76
C LEU A 90 2.46 0.39 6.61
N THR A 91 3.73 0.10 6.93
CA THR A 91 4.61 -0.61 6.01
C THR A 91 4.13 -2.05 5.77
N GLU A 92 4.65 -2.72 4.74
CA GLU A 92 4.30 -4.12 4.46
C GLU A 92 4.64 -5.03 5.64
N GLU A 93 5.80 -4.80 6.27
CA GLU A 93 6.23 -5.51 7.48
C GLU A 93 5.26 -5.31 8.64
N GLN A 94 4.86 -4.06 8.88
CA GLN A 94 3.93 -3.73 9.97
C GLN A 94 2.56 -4.35 9.72
N LEU A 95 2.07 -4.30 8.48
CA LEU A 95 0.80 -4.90 8.11
C LEU A 95 0.83 -6.42 8.29
N VAL A 96 1.89 -7.09 7.85
CA VAL A 96 2.06 -8.53 8.04
C VAL A 96 2.19 -8.87 9.53
N ALA A 97 2.98 -8.12 10.30
CA ALA A 97 3.13 -8.34 11.73
C ALA A 97 1.80 -8.13 12.50
N LEU A 98 0.99 -7.16 12.08
CA LEU A 98 -0.31 -6.85 12.66
C LEU A 98 -1.30 -8.00 12.50
N ILE A 99 -1.33 -8.62 11.31
CA ILE A 99 -2.34 -9.63 10.95
C ILE A 99 -1.89 -11.08 11.19
N SER A 100 -0.59 -11.35 11.27
CA SER A 100 -0.06 -12.71 11.48
C SER A 100 -0.61 -13.43 12.72
N PRO A 101 -0.90 -12.76 13.86
CA PRO A 101 -1.50 -13.43 15.02
C PRO A 101 -3.03 -13.52 14.96
N GLU A 102 -3.67 -12.97 13.94
CA GLU A 102 -5.12 -12.85 13.86
C GLU A 102 -5.79 -14.10 13.25
N GLU A 103 -7.07 -14.29 13.57
CA GLU A 103 -7.85 -15.40 12.99
C GLU A 103 -8.21 -15.13 11.51
N PRO A 104 -8.40 -16.17 10.67
CA PRO A 104 -8.67 -16.03 9.24
C PRO A 104 -9.80 -15.07 8.88
N ARG A 105 -10.82 -14.96 9.74
CA ARG A 105 -11.95 -14.04 9.57
C ARG A 105 -11.56 -12.58 9.76
N VAL A 106 -10.71 -12.28 10.73
CA VAL A 106 -10.18 -10.92 10.97
C VAL A 106 -9.25 -10.53 9.84
N ILE A 107 -8.37 -11.45 9.43
CA ILE A 107 -7.50 -11.27 8.26
C ILE A 107 -8.33 -10.98 7.01
N ALA A 108 -9.42 -11.72 6.77
CA ALA A 108 -10.32 -11.48 5.65
C ALA A 108 -10.96 -10.08 5.68
N ILE A 109 -11.40 -9.61 6.85
CA ILE A 109 -11.88 -8.24 7.03
C ILE A 109 -10.80 -7.24 6.60
N VAL A 110 -9.56 -7.40 7.06
CA VAL A 110 -8.43 -6.53 6.68
C VAL A 110 -8.16 -6.57 5.17
N LEU A 111 -8.14 -7.76 4.56
CA LEU A 111 -7.94 -7.93 3.11
C LEU A 111 -8.99 -7.19 2.29
N ALA A 112 -10.24 -7.12 2.77
CA ALA A 112 -11.31 -6.38 2.11
C ALA A 112 -11.09 -4.85 2.11
N GLN A 113 -10.23 -4.33 3.00
CA GLN A 113 -9.99 -2.89 3.18
C GLN A 113 -8.70 -2.39 2.53
N VAL A 114 -7.80 -3.27 2.11
CA VAL A 114 -6.52 -2.91 1.46
C VAL A 114 -6.56 -3.11 -0.06
N SER A 115 -5.62 -2.48 -0.77
CA SER A 115 -5.47 -2.60 -2.23
C SER A 115 -5.17 -4.04 -2.69
N LEU A 116 -5.40 -4.32 -3.97
CA LEU A 116 -5.18 -5.65 -4.55
C LEU A 116 -3.71 -6.11 -4.44
N GLU A 117 -2.78 -5.17 -4.59
CA GLU A 117 -1.33 -5.39 -4.49
C GLU A 117 -0.97 -5.86 -3.07
N ARG A 118 -1.42 -5.10 -2.06
CA ARG A 118 -1.19 -5.44 -0.64
C ARG A 118 -1.88 -6.76 -0.26
N ARG A 119 -3.09 -6.98 -0.76
CA ARG A 119 -3.84 -8.24 -0.56
C ARG A 119 -3.04 -9.45 -1.08
N THR A 120 -2.51 -9.34 -2.30
CA THR A 120 -1.71 -10.40 -2.94
C THR A 120 -0.43 -10.68 -2.16
N LEU A 121 0.26 -9.62 -1.73
CA LEU A 121 1.47 -9.73 -0.92
C LEU A 121 1.23 -10.47 0.40
N ILE A 122 0.19 -10.09 1.13
CA ILE A 122 -0.20 -10.75 2.38
C ILE A 122 -0.48 -12.23 2.14
N LEU A 123 -1.33 -12.53 1.15
CA LEU A 123 -1.70 -13.91 0.84
C LEU A 123 -0.45 -14.73 0.51
N ASN A 124 0.50 -14.21 -0.25
CA ASN A 124 1.74 -14.92 -0.61
C ASN A 124 2.65 -15.25 0.58
N ARG A 125 2.48 -14.60 1.74
CA ARG A 125 3.22 -14.93 2.96
C ARG A 125 2.53 -15.97 3.85
N MET A 126 1.28 -16.31 3.56
CA MET A 126 0.50 -17.29 4.33
C MET A 126 0.80 -18.73 3.93
N LYS A 127 0.66 -19.65 4.88
CA LYS A 127 0.69 -21.09 4.59
C LYS A 127 -0.52 -21.48 3.74
N PRO A 128 -0.43 -22.52 2.87
CA PRO A 128 -1.52 -22.90 1.97
C PRO A 128 -2.87 -23.14 2.67
N GLU A 129 -2.85 -23.77 3.84
CA GLU A 129 -4.05 -24.08 4.62
C GLU A 129 -4.74 -22.82 5.17
N GLU A 130 -3.96 -21.90 5.73
CA GLU A 130 -4.43 -20.62 6.28
C GLU A 130 -4.92 -19.69 5.17
N LYS A 131 -4.18 -19.62 4.06
CA LYS A 131 -4.59 -18.90 2.83
C LYS A 131 -5.96 -19.38 2.36
N GLY A 132 -6.17 -20.70 2.28
CA GLY A 132 -7.45 -21.28 1.86
C GLY A 132 -8.61 -20.86 2.75
N ARG A 133 -8.44 -20.95 4.08
CA ARG A 133 -9.46 -20.53 5.06
C ARG A 133 -9.77 -19.04 4.97
N THR A 134 -8.73 -18.21 4.87
CA THR A 134 -8.87 -16.74 4.76
C THR A 134 -9.64 -16.35 3.50
N LEU A 135 -9.39 -16.99 2.37
CA LEU A 135 -10.11 -16.73 1.12
C LEU A 135 -11.59 -17.13 1.19
N ILE A 136 -11.91 -18.22 1.90
CA ILE A 136 -13.30 -18.62 2.15
C ILE A 136 -14.02 -17.56 2.99
N GLU A 137 -13.39 -17.10 4.08
CA GLU A 137 -13.94 -16.03 4.92
C GLU A 137 -14.13 -14.71 4.15
N LEU A 138 -13.18 -14.35 3.28
CA LEU A 138 -13.25 -13.15 2.43
C LEU A 138 -14.48 -13.17 1.50
N GLY A 139 -14.87 -14.35 1.01
CA GLY A 139 -16.09 -14.53 0.21
C GLY A 139 -17.39 -14.45 1.01
N ASN A 140 -17.34 -14.62 2.34
CA ASN A 140 -18.51 -14.73 3.23
C ASN A 140 -18.65 -13.54 4.20
N LEU A 141 -17.99 -12.41 3.94
CA LEU A 141 -18.03 -11.24 4.82
C LEU A 141 -19.40 -10.54 4.91
N SER A 142 -20.35 -10.85 4.01
CA SER A 142 -21.69 -10.24 3.99
C SER A 142 -22.49 -10.48 5.28
N ASP A 143 -22.15 -11.52 6.04
CA ASP A 143 -22.89 -11.94 7.23
C ASP A 143 -22.35 -11.30 8.52
N ILE A 144 -21.35 -10.41 8.42
CA ILE A 144 -20.72 -9.77 9.57
C ILE A 144 -21.43 -8.44 9.89
N PRO A 145 -21.96 -8.26 11.11
CA PRO A 145 -22.53 -6.99 11.53
C PRO A 145 -21.50 -5.86 11.47
N LEU A 146 -21.93 -4.66 11.07
CA LEU A 146 -21.06 -3.48 10.97
C LEU A 146 -20.34 -3.19 12.29
N GLU A 147 -21.01 -3.36 13.43
CA GLU A 147 -20.43 -3.19 14.76
C GLU A 147 -19.22 -4.09 15.00
N ALA A 148 -19.28 -5.36 14.58
CA ALA A 148 -18.17 -6.28 14.70
C ALA A 148 -16.98 -5.85 13.84
N VAL A 149 -17.25 -5.30 12.65
CA VAL A 149 -16.21 -4.76 11.75
C VAL A 149 -15.53 -3.53 12.37
N VAL A 150 -16.31 -2.62 12.96
CA VAL A 150 -15.79 -1.43 13.65
C VAL A 150 -14.95 -1.82 14.86
N ASN A 151 -15.42 -2.77 15.68
CA ASN A 151 -14.68 -3.25 16.84
C ASN A 151 -13.33 -3.86 16.43
N VAL A 152 -13.30 -4.67 15.36
CA VAL A 152 -12.06 -5.21 14.79
C VAL A 152 -11.12 -4.09 14.34
N ALA A 153 -11.64 -3.06 13.67
CA ALA A 153 -10.85 -1.91 13.26
C ALA A 153 -10.21 -1.19 14.46
N THR A 154 -10.99 -0.95 15.52
CA THR A 154 -10.50 -0.30 16.75
C THR A 154 -9.40 -1.11 17.43
N GLU A 155 -9.61 -2.43 17.58
CA GLU A 155 -8.63 -3.32 18.19
C GLU A 155 -7.32 -3.38 17.38
N LEU A 156 -7.42 -3.50 16.05
CA LEU A 156 -6.25 -3.52 15.17
C LEU A 156 -5.54 -2.17 15.15
N LYS A 157 -6.26 -1.04 15.24
CA LYS A 157 -5.68 0.30 15.35
C LYS A 157 -4.88 0.43 16.64
N GLU A 158 -5.41 -0.03 17.76
CA GLU A 158 -4.70 -0.05 19.03
C GLU A 158 -3.44 -0.92 18.95
N LYS A 159 -3.55 -2.16 18.44
CA LYS A 159 -2.40 -3.07 18.22
C LYS A 159 -1.33 -2.44 17.32
N SER A 160 -1.73 -1.71 16.29
CA SER A 160 -0.81 -1.05 15.36
C SER A 160 0.07 0.01 16.03
N SER A 161 -0.42 0.66 17.09
CA SER A 161 0.34 1.68 17.83
C SER A 161 1.54 1.12 18.60
N PHE A 162 1.50 -0.19 18.91
CA PHE A 162 2.58 -0.93 19.58
C PHE A 162 3.59 -1.54 18.61
N LEU A 163 3.32 -1.48 17.29
CA LEU A 163 4.28 -1.95 16.32
C LEU A 163 5.52 -1.04 16.36
N PRO A 164 6.73 -1.60 16.32
CA PRO A 164 7.92 -0.81 16.15
C PRO A 164 7.74 0.11 14.94
N ARG A 165 7.98 1.40 15.11
CA ARG A 165 8.17 2.29 13.97
C ARG A 165 9.37 1.72 13.23
N THR A 166 9.15 1.17 12.05
CA THR A 166 10.24 0.65 11.24
C THR A 166 11.20 1.81 11.00
N LEU A 167 12.36 1.78 11.66
CA LEU A 167 13.53 2.46 11.12
C LEU A 167 13.68 1.90 9.71
N ASP A 168 13.66 2.75 8.69
CA ASP A 168 13.88 2.34 7.30
C ASP A 168 15.15 1.48 7.26
N PHE A 169 14.97 0.16 7.13
CA PHE A 169 16.05 -0.78 6.99
C PHE A 169 15.91 -1.41 5.63
N SER A 170 16.80 -1.03 4.70
CA SER A 170 16.89 -1.68 3.39
C SER A 170 17.18 -3.17 3.61
N ARG A 171 16.38 -4.03 2.99
CA ARG A 171 16.61 -5.49 2.97
C ARG A 171 17.68 -5.90 1.95
N GLY A 172 18.31 -4.93 1.28
CA GLY A 172 19.11 -5.19 0.10
C GLY A 172 18.24 -5.64 -1.09
N GLY A 173 18.89 -6.16 -2.12
CA GLY A 173 18.23 -6.78 -3.27
C GLY A 173 18.90 -6.44 -4.59
N GLY A 174 18.24 -6.79 -5.69
CA GLY A 174 18.76 -6.54 -7.04
C GLY A 174 19.00 -5.05 -7.32
N LYS A 175 18.15 -4.18 -6.79
CA LYS A 175 18.28 -2.72 -6.94
C LYS A 175 19.50 -2.17 -6.22
N ASP A 176 19.70 -2.51 -4.94
CA ASP A 176 20.88 -2.04 -4.18
C ASP A 176 22.19 -2.53 -4.82
N ILE A 177 22.21 -3.76 -5.33
CA ILE A 177 23.36 -4.29 -6.06
C ILE A 177 23.57 -3.51 -7.37
N ALA A 178 22.52 -3.24 -8.14
CA ALA A 178 22.61 -2.47 -9.38
C ALA A 178 23.14 -1.05 -9.14
N ASP A 179 22.72 -0.41 -8.05
CA ASP A 179 23.21 0.90 -7.62
C ASP A 179 24.70 0.84 -7.27
N ILE A 180 25.14 -0.19 -6.52
CA ILE A 180 26.57 -0.42 -6.23
C ILE A 180 27.36 -0.61 -7.52
N LEU A 181 26.90 -1.48 -8.42
CA LEU A 181 27.55 -1.77 -9.70
C LEU A 181 27.73 -0.50 -10.54
N SER A 182 26.74 0.40 -10.56
CA SER A 182 26.84 1.66 -11.31
C SER A 182 27.98 2.58 -10.84
N THR A 183 28.44 2.41 -9.60
CA THR A 183 29.56 3.19 -9.05
C THR A 183 30.92 2.55 -9.34
N MET A 184 30.95 1.25 -9.67
CA MET A 184 32.18 0.51 -9.95
C MET A 184 32.81 0.89 -11.29
N GLY A 185 34.04 0.41 -11.50
CA GLY A 185 34.67 0.40 -12.82
C GLY A 185 34.26 -0.86 -13.61
N GLN A 186 34.21 -0.75 -14.93
CA GLN A 186 33.70 -1.80 -15.83
C GLN A 186 34.33 -3.19 -15.57
N ASP A 187 35.66 -3.25 -15.40
CA ASP A 187 36.35 -4.52 -15.18
C ASP A 187 35.99 -5.21 -13.84
N GLU A 188 35.57 -4.45 -12.82
CA GLU A 188 35.10 -4.99 -11.54
C GLU A 188 33.63 -5.36 -11.62
N GLU A 189 32.82 -4.48 -12.22
CA GLU A 189 31.40 -4.69 -12.50
C GLU A 189 31.16 -6.01 -13.26
N ASP A 190 31.90 -6.24 -14.35
CA ASP A 190 31.81 -7.47 -15.15
C ASP A 190 32.13 -8.73 -14.33
N LYS A 191 33.13 -8.65 -13.44
CA LYS A 191 33.52 -9.76 -12.57
C LYS A 191 32.43 -10.05 -11.53
N PHE A 192 31.89 -9.01 -10.90
CA PHE A 192 30.81 -9.16 -9.92
C PHE A 192 29.54 -9.71 -10.57
N LEU A 193 29.12 -9.17 -11.71
CA LEU A 193 27.96 -9.69 -12.45
C LEU A 193 28.14 -11.14 -12.88
N SER A 194 29.35 -11.52 -13.33
CA SER A 194 29.66 -12.91 -13.69
C SER A 194 29.59 -13.84 -12.48
N ALA A 195 30.10 -13.41 -11.31
CA ALA A 195 30.03 -14.18 -10.07
C ALA A 195 28.57 -14.36 -9.60
N ILE A 196 27.78 -13.27 -9.59
CA ILE A 196 26.35 -13.32 -9.22
C ILE A 196 25.58 -14.23 -10.18
N SER A 197 25.84 -14.14 -11.49
CA SER A 197 25.17 -14.97 -12.49
C SER A 197 25.47 -16.46 -12.33
N LEU A 198 26.67 -16.81 -11.85
CA LEU A 198 27.08 -18.19 -11.60
C LEU A 198 26.47 -18.75 -10.30
N GLU A 199 26.52 -17.98 -9.21
CA GLU A 199 26.08 -18.44 -7.89
C GLU A 199 24.56 -18.33 -7.69
N ASN A 200 23.93 -17.28 -8.22
CA ASN A 200 22.51 -17.01 -8.04
C ASN A 200 21.90 -16.36 -9.31
N PRO A 201 21.50 -17.19 -10.30
CA PRO A 201 20.92 -16.71 -11.55
C PRO A 201 19.65 -15.87 -11.37
N GLU A 202 18.83 -16.17 -10.35
CA GLU A 202 17.62 -15.41 -10.07
C GLU A 202 17.94 -14.01 -9.53
N LEU A 203 18.94 -13.89 -8.64
CA LEU A 203 19.44 -12.59 -8.22
C LEU A 203 20.05 -11.82 -9.40
N ALA A 204 20.76 -12.47 -10.31
CA ALA A 204 21.29 -11.83 -11.51
C ALA A 204 20.18 -11.25 -12.39
N LYS A 205 19.06 -11.96 -12.56
CA LYS A 205 17.86 -11.44 -13.25
C LYS A 205 17.30 -10.23 -12.53
N GLU A 206 17.16 -10.29 -11.21
CA GLU A 206 16.68 -9.16 -10.41
C GLU A 206 17.60 -7.94 -10.55
N VAL A 207 18.92 -8.12 -10.51
CA VAL A 207 19.89 -7.03 -10.71
C VAL A 207 19.73 -6.39 -12.08
N LYS A 208 19.61 -7.21 -13.14
CA LYS A 208 19.47 -6.72 -14.52
C LYS A 208 18.27 -5.79 -14.73
N LYS A 209 17.16 -6.00 -14.02
CA LYS A 209 15.97 -5.12 -14.09
C LYS A 209 16.28 -3.67 -13.69
N TYR A 210 17.29 -3.46 -12.87
CA TYR A 210 17.67 -2.15 -12.35
C TYR A 210 19.01 -1.65 -12.86
N HIS A 211 19.74 -2.46 -13.64
CA HIS A 211 21.11 -2.17 -14.03
C HIS A 211 21.17 -1.65 -15.47
N LEU A 212 21.30 -0.33 -15.61
CA LEU A 212 21.42 0.36 -16.90
C LEU A 212 22.89 0.49 -17.31
N THR A 213 23.25 -0.12 -18.43
CA THR A 213 24.55 0.07 -19.08
C THR A 213 24.45 1.08 -20.23
N PHE A 214 25.62 1.53 -20.73
CA PHE A 214 25.66 2.42 -21.89
C PHE A 214 25.11 1.73 -23.15
N GLU A 215 25.39 0.44 -23.32
CA GLU A 215 24.92 -0.37 -24.43
C GLU A 215 23.39 -0.51 -24.43
N ASN A 216 22.77 -0.66 -23.25
CA ASN A 216 21.32 -0.77 -23.12
C ASN A 216 20.55 0.48 -23.58
N ILE A 217 21.19 1.66 -23.56
CA ILE A 217 20.59 2.89 -24.09
C ILE A 217 20.31 2.72 -25.58
N PHE A 218 21.20 2.07 -26.34
CA PHE A 218 21.01 1.87 -27.77
C PHE A 218 20.11 0.67 -28.07
N GLU A 219 20.15 -0.34 -27.21
CA GLU A 219 19.37 -1.57 -27.37
C GLU A 219 17.87 -1.35 -27.16
N PHE A 220 17.48 -0.62 -26.11
CA PHE A 220 16.07 -0.56 -25.69
C PHE A 220 15.44 0.84 -25.76
N PHE A 221 16.22 1.93 -25.85
CA PHE A 221 15.61 3.25 -25.70
C PHE A 221 15.03 3.72 -27.04
N PRO A 222 13.81 4.28 -27.04
CA PRO A 222 13.26 4.96 -28.20
C PRO A 222 14.01 6.28 -28.49
N ASP A 223 13.94 6.72 -29.74
CA ASP A 223 14.69 7.86 -30.25
C ASP A 223 14.43 9.19 -29.51
N ASN A 224 13.23 9.38 -28.96
CA ASN A 224 12.92 10.54 -28.13
C ASN A 224 13.73 10.55 -26.82
N LEU A 225 13.87 9.41 -26.14
CA LEU A 225 14.68 9.35 -24.91
C LEU A 225 16.16 9.55 -25.23
N ILE A 226 16.67 8.93 -26.31
CA ILE A 226 18.05 9.14 -26.76
C ILE A 226 18.29 10.63 -27.03
N ARG A 227 17.37 11.29 -27.74
CA ARG A 227 17.45 12.74 -28.00
C ARG A 227 17.53 13.55 -26.72
N ASP A 228 16.68 13.26 -25.75
CA ASP A 228 16.61 14.01 -24.49
C ASP A 228 17.88 13.84 -23.66
N ILE A 229 18.40 12.61 -23.57
CA ILE A 229 19.69 12.31 -22.90
C ILE A 229 20.85 13.04 -23.61
N MET A 230 20.95 12.94 -24.93
CA MET A 230 22.04 13.54 -25.69
C MET A 230 21.94 15.08 -25.72
N ASN A 231 20.77 15.65 -25.43
CA ASN A 231 20.61 17.08 -25.26
C ASN A 231 21.19 17.59 -23.95
N SER A 232 21.14 16.81 -22.87
CA SER A 232 21.68 17.18 -21.57
C SER A 232 23.20 16.95 -21.43
N VAL A 233 23.82 16.25 -22.38
CA VAL A 233 25.27 15.96 -22.38
C VAL A 233 26.03 16.92 -23.33
N ASP A 234 27.26 17.23 -22.94
CA ASP A 234 28.20 18.02 -23.75
C ASP A 234 28.59 17.28 -25.03
N LEU A 235 28.69 18.02 -26.14
CA LEU A 235 28.94 17.42 -27.46
C LEU A 235 30.28 16.69 -27.55
N ASP A 236 31.28 17.16 -26.79
CA ASP A 236 32.61 16.55 -26.70
C ASP A 236 32.58 15.19 -25.98
N ASP A 237 31.79 15.10 -24.91
CA ASP A 237 31.55 13.84 -24.19
C ASP A 237 30.77 12.85 -25.06
N ILE A 238 29.78 13.33 -25.82
CA ILE A 238 29.04 12.48 -26.78
C ILE A 238 30.00 11.92 -27.84
N ALA A 239 30.81 12.77 -28.47
CA ALA A 239 31.77 12.33 -29.48
C ALA A 239 32.81 11.35 -28.91
N THR A 240 33.20 11.53 -27.64
CA THR A 240 34.12 10.64 -26.94
C THR A 240 33.47 9.30 -26.58
N ALA A 241 32.22 9.30 -26.12
CA ALA A 241 31.50 8.10 -25.71
C ALA A 241 31.15 7.17 -26.90
N LEU A 242 30.82 7.78 -28.05
CA LEU A 242 30.51 7.09 -29.30
C LEU A 242 31.71 6.41 -29.96
N LYS A 243 32.92 6.62 -29.44
CA LYS A 243 34.13 6.03 -29.99
C LYS A 243 34.07 4.50 -29.90
N GLY A 244 34.29 3.85 -31.05
CA GLY A 244 34.26 2.38 -31.17
C GLY A 244 32.85 1.77 -31.24
N MET A 245 31.80 2.59 -31.35
CA MET A 245 30.45 2.12 -31.65
C MET A 245 30.26 1.84 -33.14
N SER A 246 29.15 1.16 -33.48
CA SER A 246 28.76 0.92 -34.87
C SER A 246 28.41 2.23 -35.58
N GLU A 247 28.62 2.30 -36.91
CA GLU A 247 28.19 3.48 -37.69
C GLU A 247 26.67 3.71 -37.59
N GLU A 248 25.90 2.64 -37.43
CA GLU A 248 24.45 2.71 -37.24
C GLU A 248 24.09 3.48 -35.96
N ASP A 249 24.68 3.11 -34.82
CA ASP A 249 24.42 3.77 -33.53
C ASP A 249 24.90 5.22 -33.53
N VAL A 250 26.08 5.47 -34.12
CA VAL A 250 26.64 6.82 -34.26
C VAL A 250 25.69 7.70 -35.07
N ASN A 251 25.24 7.22 -36.23
CA ASN A 251 24.30 7.96 -37.08
C ASN A 251 22.94 8.15 -36.38
N ARG A 252 22.45 7.15 -35.65
CA ARG A 252 21.21 7.23 -34.89
C ARG A 252 21.26 8.34 -33.83
N VAL A 253 22.39 8.48 -33.12
CA VAL A 253 22.58 9.58 -32.16
C VAL A 253 22.65 10.92 -32.86
N ILE A 254 23.50 11.04 -33.89
CA ILE A 254 23.68 12.30 -34.61
C ILE A 254 22.34 12.78 -35.17
N ASN A 255 21.56 11.91 -35.81
CA ASN A 255 20.25 12.25 -36.37
C ASN A 255 19.24 12.72 -35.31
N ASN A 256 19.40 12.28 -34.06
CA ASN A 256 18.57 12.71 -32.94
C ASN A 256 19.06 13.98 -32.25
N LEU A 257 20.28 14.44 -32.50
CA LEU A 257 20.76 15.73 -31.99
C LEU A 257 20.02 16.92 -32.63
N PRO A 258 19.95 18.09 -31.97
CA PRO A 258 19.48 19.33 -32.58
C PRO A 258 20.36 19.72 -33.76
N LYS A 259 19.77 20.28 -34.83
CA LYS A 259 20.50 20.69 -36.06
C LYS A 259 21.78 21.49 -35.80
N LYS A 260 21.79 22.34 -34.77
CA LYS A 260 22.97 23.11 -34.36
C LYS A 260 24.09 22.22 -33.81
N LYS A 261 23.76 21.26 -32.92
CA LYS A 261 24.71 20.28 -32.38
C LYS A 261 25.18 19.32 -33.47
N GLN A 262 24.31 18.90 -34.38
CA GLN A 262 24.68 18.08 -35.56
C GLN A 262 25.76 18.75 -36.41
N ALA A 263 25.57 20.03 -36.74
CA ALA A 263 26.54 20.78 -37.55
C ALA A 263 27.88 21.04 -36.85
N MET A 264 27.92 20.94 -35.52
CA MET A 264 29.12 21.13 -34.70
C MET A 264 29.75 19.80 -34.27
N TYR A 265 29.14 18.66 -34.60
CA TYR A 265 29.62 17.35 -34.18
C TYR A 265 30.88 17.00 -34.98
N GLU A 266 31.95 16.71 -34.25
CA GLU A 266 33.22 16.26 -34.81
C GLU A 266 33.58 14.89 -34.20
N PRO A 267 33.71 13.82 -35.02
CA PRO A 267 34.15 12.52 -34.54
C PRO A 267 35.53 12.59 -33.87
N LYS A 268 35.72 11.89 -32.75
CA LYS A 268 37.02 11.79 -32.08
C LYS A 268 37.94 10.79 -32.76
N GLU A 269 38.69 11.26 -33.75
CA GLU A 269 39.72 10.46 -34.43
C GLU A 269 40.97 10.19 -33.55
N GLY A 270 41.77 9.20 -33.94
CA GLY A 270 43.05 8.88 -33.27
C GLY A 270 42.95 7.94 -32.06
N ALA A 271 44.09 7.64 -31.43
CA ALA A 271 44.13 6.80 -30.23
C ALA A 271 43.61 7.57 -29.01
N MET A 272 42.81 6.91 -28.18
CA MET A 272 42.26 7.49 -26.94
C MET A 272 42.30 6.45 -25.83
N SER A 273 42.42 6.90 -24.59
CA SER A 273 42.44 5.98 -23.46
C SER A 273 41.07 5.33 -23.27
N LYS A 274 41.04 4.01 -23.04
CA LYS A 274 39.80 3.30 -22.67
C LYS A 274 39.09 3.99 -21.51
N ARG A 275 39.86 4.50 -20.53
CA ARG A 275 39.35 5.22 -19.35
C ARG A 275 38.63 6.53 -19.69
N GLU A 276 39.04 7.23 -20.76
CA GLU A 276 38.39 8.48 -21.17
C GLU A 276 37.04 8.20 -21.81
N VAL A 277 36.99 7.17 -22.67
CA VAL A 277 35.74 6.69 -23.29
C VAL A 277 34.77 6.21 -22.22
N GLU A 278 35.23 5.38 -21.27
CA GLU A 278 34.42 4.89 -20.15
C GLU A 278 33.85 6.04 -19.30
N ARG A 279 34.65 7.07 -19.01
CA ARG A 279 34.18 8.25 -18.26
C ARG A 279 33.08 8.99 -19.02
N ALA A 280 33.21 9.18 -20.32
CA ALA A 280 32.21 9.84 -21.14
C ALA A 280 30.91 9.01 -21.24
N ARG A 281 31.01 7.69 -21.41
CA ARG A 281 29.87 6.77 -21.36
C ARG A 281 29.14 6.82 -20.02
N LYS A 282 29.89 6.86 -18.91
CA LYS A 282 29.32 6.96 -17.56
C LYS A 282 28.50 8.23 -17.36
N LYS A 283 28.93 9.38 -17.91
CA LYS A 283 28.15 10.63 -17.87
C LYS A 283 26.80 10.48 -18.58
N ILE A 284 26.76 9.79 -19.72
CA ILE A 284 25.51 9.56 -20.47
C ILE A 284 24.57 8.66 -19.67
N VAL A 285 25.08 7.57 -19.08
CA VAL A 285 24.30 6.68 -18.20
C VAL A 285 23.76 7.44 -16.99
N GLU A 286 24.57 8.30 -16.37
CA GLU A 286 24.15 9.12 -15.24
C GLU A 286 23.01 10.09 -15.61
N GLN A 287 23.05 10.71 -16.79
CA GLN A 287 21.93 11.53 -17.28
C GLN A 287 20.66 10.70 -17.49
N ALA A 288 20.77 9.49 -18.04
CA ALA A 288 19.65 8.58 -18.18
C ALA A 288 19.03 8.19 -16.82
N ARG A 289 19.87 7.97 -15.79
CA ARG A 289 19.41 7.71 -14.41
C ARG A 289 18.68 8.87 -13.79
N ILE A 290 19.14 10.11 -14.02
CA ILE A 290 18.44 11.30 -13.56
C ILE A 290 17.05 11.37 -14.19
N MET A 291 16.94 11.13 -15.50
CA MET A 291 15.66 11.09 -16.21
C MET A 291 14.73 9.98 -15.71
N GLU A 292 15.26 8.79 -15.42
CA GLU A 292 14.51 7.69 -14.78
C GLU A 292 13.93 8.13 -13.43
N LYS A 293 14.76 8.75 -12.59
CA LYS A 293 14.37 9.24 -11.26
C LYS A 293 13.32 10.35 -11.32
N ASP A 294 13.38 11.18 -12.36
CA ASP A 294 12.39 12.24 -12.62
C ASP A 294 11.09 11.69 -13.25
N GLY A 295 11.02 10.37 -13.49
CA GLY A 295 9.82 9.69 -13.99
C GLY A 295 9.62 9.80 -15.50
N ALA A 296 10.65 10.18 -16.26
CA ALA A 296 10.56 10.26 -17.72
C ALA A 296 10.41 8.89 -18.39
N PHE A 297 10.93 7.83 -17.76
CA PHE A 297 10.76 6.44 -18.16
C PHE A 297 10.99 5.49 -16.97
N SER A 298 10.62 4.22 -17.15
CA SER A 298 10.93 3.12 -16.23
C SER A 298 11.83 2.11 -16.93
N LEU A 299 13.00 1.82 -16.36
CA LEU A 299 13.92 0.83 -16.94
C LEU A 299 13.31 -0.58 -16.95
N GLN A 300 12.48 -0.91 -15.97
CA GLN A 300 11.78 -2.19 -15.90
C GLN A 300 10.83 -2.39 -17.08
N ASP A 301 10.16 -1.33 -17.52
CA ASP A 301 9.21 -1.39 -18.63
C ASP A 301 9.95 -1.55 -19.97
N LEU A 302 11.08 -0.87 -20.12
CA LEU A 302 11.92 -0.95 -21.33
C LEU A 302 12.59 -2.32 -21.46
N THR A 303 13.09 -2.87 -20.35
CA THR A 303 13.75 -4.19 -20.34
C THR A 303 12.75 -5.35 -20.35
N GLY A 304 11.56 -5.16 -19.75
CA GLY A 304 10.50 -6.17 -19.66
C GLY A 304 9.66 -6.36 -20.93
N SER A 305 9.66 -5.39 -21.85
CA SER A 305 8.96 -5.50 -23.14
C SER A 305 9.51 -6.61 -24.08
N GLY A 306 10.66 -7.20 -23.76
CA GLY A 306 11.27 -8.30 -24.51
C GLY A 306 10.83 -9.71 -24.11
N GLU A 307 10.19 -9.91 -22.94
CA GLU A 307 9.83 -11.25 -22.44
C GLU A 307 8.35 -11.63 -22.65
N MET A 308 7.55 -10.81 -23.34
CA MET A 308 6.16 -11.13 -23.69
C MET A 308 5.98 -11.48 -25.17
N VAL A 309 6.76 -12.42 -25.71
CA VAL A 309 6.36 -13.21 -26.90
C VAL A 309 7.07 -14.58 -26.90
N GLU A 310 6.42 -15.61 -26.32
CA GLU A 310 6.07 -16.91 -26.94
C GLU A 310 5.30 -17.80 -25.96
#